data_AF-A0A6B3EQB0-F1
#
_entry.id   AF-A0A6B3EQB0-F1
#
_cell.length_a   1.000
_cell.length_b   1.000
_cell.length_c   1.000
_cell.angle_alpha   90.00
_cell.angle_beta   90.00
_cell.angle_gamma   90.00
#
_symmetry.space_group_name_H-M   'P 1'
#
loop_
_entity.id
_entity.type
_entity.pdbx_description
1 polymer ?
#
loop_
_entity_poly.entity_id
_entity_poly.type
_entity_poly.pdbx_seq_one_letter_code
_entity_poly.pdbx_strand_id
1 'polypeptide(L)' 'YRLPEDGTRAGDAADVALTILGGGESSRLFNRLVRRDRSAVAAGFGLLRLAGAPSLGWLDVKTSADVEI' A
#
# COMPACT_ATOMS: atom_id res chain seq x y z
N TYR A 1 -1.60 -8.37 -4.46
CA TYR A 1 -2.11 -9.13 -3.30
C TYR A 1 -3.62 -9.29 -3.45
N ARG A 2 -4.14 -10.50 -3.23
CA ARG A 2 -5.59 -10.76 -3.28
C ARG A 2 -6.24 -10.23 -2.01
N LEU A 3 -7.31 -9.46 -2.17
CA LEU A 3 -8.07 -8.88 -1.08
C LEU A 3 -9.50 -9.42 -1.04
N PRO A 4 -10.23 -9.21 0.07
CA PRO A 4 -11.64 -9.56 0.14
C PRO A 4 -12.46 -8.91 -0.98
N GLU A 5 -13.59 -9.53 -1.30
CA GLU A 5 -14.58 -8.96 -2.21
C GLU A 5 -15.12 -7.63 -1.67
N ASP A 6 -15.43 -6.70 -2.58
CA ASP A 6 -16.04 -5.42 -2.24
C ASP A 6 -17.42 -5.60 -1.58
N GLY A 7 -17.82 -4.63 -0.75
CA GLY A 7 -19.10 -4.66 -0.03
C GLY A 7 -19.15 -5.64 1.16
N THR A 8 -18.06 -6.33 1.46
CA THR A 8 -17.94 -7.17 2.67
C THR A 8 -17.28 -6.39 3.82
N ARG A 9 -17.61 -6.75 5.07
CA ARG A 9 -16.93 -6.16 6.25
C ARG A 9 -15.41 -6.34 6.21
N ALA A 10 -14.95 -7.47 5.65
CA ALA A 10 -13.53 -7.73 5.47
C ALA A 10 -12.92 -6.80 4.42
N GLY A 11 -13.66 -6.45 3.37
CA GLY A 11 -13.27 -5.44 2.38
C GLY A 11 -13.13 -4.05 3.01
N ASP A 12 -14.10 -3.64 3.84
CA ASP A 12 -14.02 -2.36 4.57
C ASP A 12 -12.83 -2.33 5.54
N ALA A 13 -12.59 -3.43 6.26
CA ALA A 13 -11.44 -3.54 7.15
C ALA A 13 -10.11 -3.48 6.38
N ALA A 14 -10.06 -4.09 5.19
CA ALA A 14 -8.89 -4.01 4.31
C ALA A 14 -8.66 -2.57 3.85
N ASP A 15 -9.69 -1.84 3.45
CA ASP A 15 -9.57 -0.44 3.04
C ASP A 15 -9.01 0.48 4.13
N VAL A 16 -9.50 0.33 5.37
CA VAL A 16 -8.95 1.05 6.53
C VAL A 16 -7.49 0.70 6.76
N ALA A 17 -7.15 -0.59 6.71
CA ALA A 17 -5.78 -1.04 6.89
C ALA A 17 -4.85 -0.45 5.81
N LEU A 18 -5.28 -0.43 4.54
CA LEU A 18 -4.49 0.09 3.44
C LEU A 18 -4.29 1.60 3.51
N THR A 19 -5.30 2.34 3.98
CA THR A 19 -5.15 3.78 4.27
C THR A 19 -4.05 4.02 5.30
N ILE A 20 -4.04 3.27 6.40
CA ILE A 20 -3.02 3.40 7.46
C ILE A 20 -1.63 2.98 6.95
N LEU A 21 -1.58 1.91 6.15
CA LEU A 21 -0.32 1.34 5.69
C LEU A 21 0.33 2.17 4.58
N GLY A 22 -0.44 2.64 3.59
CA GLY A 22 0.12 3.25 2.38
C GLY A 22 -0.71 4.38 1.77
N GLY A 23 -1.68 4.97 2.48
CA GLY A 23 -2.59 6.00 1.95
C GLY A 23 -1.97 7.39 1.73
N GLY A 24 -0.67 7.57 1.96
CA GLY A 24 0.02 8.85 1.75
C GLY A 24 1.31 9.00 2.56
N GLU A 25 1.84 10.21 2.63
CA GLU A 25 3.14 10.47 3.25
C GLU A 25 3.17 10.32 4.78
N SER A 26 2.02 10.37 5.43
CA SER A 26 1.85 10.09 6.86
C SER A 26 1.68 8.60 7.16
N SER A 27 1.57 7.76 6.13
CA SER A 27 1.34 6.33 6.29
C SER A 27 2.54 5.61 6.91
N ARG A 28 2.28 4.41 7.45
CA ARG A 28 3.33 3.61 8.11
C ARG A 28 4.45 3.22 7.14
N LEU A 29 4.12 2.83 5.91
CA LEU A 29 5.12 2.43 4.92
C LEU A 29 5.94 3.61 4.45
N PHE A 30 5.32 4.76 4.18
CA PHE A 30 6.07 5.95 3.80
C PHE A 30 7.01 6.41 4.93
N ASN A 31 6.50 6.48 6.17
CA ASN A 31 7.31 6.88 7.32
C ASN A 31 8.49 5.92 7.56
N ARG A 32 8.27 4.60 7.39
CA ARG A 32 9.33 3.61 7.57
C ARG A 32 10.36 3.68 6.44
N LEU A 33 9.94 3.52 5.19
CA LEU A 33 10.85 3.32 4.05
C LEU A 33 11.49 4.63 3.57
N VAL A 34 10.75 5.75 3.59
CA VAL A 34 11.23 7.04 3.09
C VAL A 34 11.91 7.84 4.20
N ARG A 35 11.27 7.97 5.37
CA ARG A 35 11.76 8.88 6.42
C ARG A 35 12.76 8.22 7.37
N ARG A 36 12.50 7.00 7.83
CA ARG A 36 13.37 6.32 8.81
C ARG A 36 14.52 5.56 8.15
N ASP A 37 14.19 4.63 7.26
CA ASP A 37 15.16 3.72 6.68
C ASP A 37 15.90 4.37 5.50
N ARG A 38 15.32 5.41 4.89
CA ARG A 38 15.85 6.14 3.73
C ARG A 38 16.25 5.20 2.58
N SER A 39 15.51 4.10 2.43
CA SER A 39 15.74 3.07 1.41
C SER A 39 14.83 3.23 0.18
N ALA A 40 13.88 4.18 0.24
CA ALA A 40 12.98 4.52 -0.84
C ALA A 40 12.79 6.04 -0.91
N VAL A 41 12.47 6.54 -2.10
CA VAL A 41 12.06 7.94 -2.32
C VAL A 41 10.54 8.09 -2.32
N ALA A 42 9.80 6.99 -2.55
CA ALA A 42 8.35 6.94 -2.39
C ALA A 42 7.92 5.52 -2.00
N ALA A 43 6.84 5.43 -1.22
CA ALA A 43 6.17 4.17 -0.93
C ALA A 43 4.67 4.44 -0.74
N GLY A 44 3.82 3.62 -1.36
CA GLY A 44 2.37 3.74 -1.27
C GLY A 44 1.67 2.43 -1.60
N PHE A 45 0.39 2.36 -1.24
CA PHE A 45 -0.41 1.16 -1.48
C PHE A 45 -1.71 1.53 -2.19
N GLY A 46 -2.02 0.81 -3.27
CA GLY A 46 -3.25 0.97 -4.04
C GLY A 46 -4.23 -0.18 -3.84
N LEU A 47 -5.53 0.13 -3.97
CA LEU A 47 -6.65 -0.81 -3.90
C LEU A 47 -7.52 -0.64 -5.14
N LEU A 48 -7.80 -1.75 -5.81
CA LEU A 48 -8.84 -1.87 -6.84
C LEU A 48 -9.93 -2.79 -6.29
N ARG A 49 -11.08 -2.19 -5.98
CA ARG A 49 -12.26 -2.91 -5.51
C ARG A 49 -12.96 -3.59 -6.68
N LEU A 50 -13.34 -4.85 -6.50
CA LEU A 50 -14.08 -5.61 -7.51
C LEU A 50 -15.37 -6.14 -6.90
N ALA A 51 -16.49 -5.87 -7.56
CA ALA A 51 -17.80 -6.41 -7.18
C ALA A 51 -17.93 -7.86 -7.67
N GLY A 52 -18.43 -8.77 -6.82
CA GLY A 52 -18.62 -10.18 -7.20
C GLY A 52 -17.32 -10.97 -7.35
N ALA A 53 -16.16 -10.37 -7.03
CA ALA A 53 -14.86 -10.99 -7.20
C ALA A 53 -13.87 -10.50 -6.13
N PRO A 54 -12.79 -11.26 -5.85
CA PRO A 54 -11.75 -10.80 -4.93
C PRO A 54 -11.10 -9.50 -5.40
N SER A 55 -11.03 -8.49 -4.53
CA SER A 55 -10.36 -7.21 -4.85
C SER A 55 -8.83 -7.38 -4.99
N LEU A 56 -8.16 -6.37 -5.54
CA LEU A 56 -6.72 -6.37 -5.76
C LEU A 56 -6.04 -5.25 -4.97
N GLY A 57 -4.98 -5.58 -4.24
CA GLY A 57 -4.07 -4.62 -3.63
C GLY A 57 -2.68 -4.67 -4.29
N TRP A 58 -2.03 -3.54 -4.47
CA TRP A 58 -0.64 -3.48 -4.91
C TRP A 58 0.17 -2.47 -4.11
N LEU A 59 1.47 -2.74 -3.99
CA LEU A 59 2.45 -1.87 -3.36
C LEU A 59 3.28 -1.22 -4.47
N ASP A 60 3.43 0.11 -4.40
CA ASP A 60 4.36 0.87 -5.23
C ASP A 60 5.49 1.39 -4.33
N VAL A 61 6.73 1.02 -4.63
CA VAL A 61 7.92 1.54 -3.97
C VAL A 61 8.88 2.02 -5.04
N LYS A 62 9.35 3.25 -4.90
CA LYS A 62 10.34 3.84 -5.79
C LYS A 62 11.62 4.06 -5.02
N THR A 63 12.74 3.59 -5.55
CA THR A 63 14.08 3.79 -5.00
C THR A 63 14.85 4.77 -5.88
N SER A 64 15.85 5.45 -5.33
CA SER A 64 16.77 6.25 -6.14
C SER A 64 17.73 5.34 -6.89
N ALA A 65 18.04 5.69 -8.15
CA ALA A 65 19.09 5.04 -8.91
C ALA A 65 20.44 5.61 -8.45
N ASP A 66 20.99 5.06 -7.37
CA ASP A 66 22.40 5.20 -6.94
C ASP A 66 22.75 4.11 -5.90
N VAL A 67 22.35 2.88 -6.19
CA VAL A 67 22.78 1.70 -5.44
C VAL A 67 23.32 0.69 -6.44
N GLU A 68 24.64 0.55 -6.48
CA GLU A 68 25.30 -0.66 -6.98
C GLU A 68 24.82 -1.85 -6.13
N ILE A 69 24.47 -2.97 -6.79
CA ILE A 69 24.30 -4.28 -6.12
C ILE A 69 25.68 -4.87 -5.88
#